data_AF-A0A317VSC6-F1
#
_entry.id   AF-A0A317VSC6-F1
#
_cell.length_a   1.000
_cell.length_b   1.000
_cell.length_c   1.000
_cell.angle_alpha   90.00
_cell.angle_beta   90.00
_cell.angle_gamma   90.00
#
_symmetry.space_group_name_H-M   'P 1'
#
loop_
_entity.id
_entity.type
_entity.pdbx_description
1 polymer ?
#
loop_
_entity_poly.entity_id
_entity_poly.type
_entity_poly.pdbx_seq_one_letter_code
_entity_poly.pdbx_strand_id
1 'polypeptide(L)' 'LKNPTEASILFIFKKNNSLYFYINYKDFNKIFIKNYYFLFLISEILNRVLKSIYFLKINIKNIYY' A
#
# COMPACT_ATOMS: atom_id res chain seq x y z
N LEU A 1 -22.20 9.43 17.34
CA LEU A 1 -21.53 8.21 17.83
C LEU A 1 -20.03 8.48 17.87
N LYS A 2 -19.42 8.52 19.05
CA LYS A 2 -18.00 8.80 19.22
C LYS A 2 -17.24 7.49 19.06
N ASN A 3 -16.31 7.42 18.12
CA ASN A 3 -15.48 6.23 17.95
C ASN A 3 -14.54 6.13 19.17
N PRO A 4 -14.41 4.96 19.82
CA PRO A 4 -13.60 4.81 21.03
C PRO A 4 -12.10 4.90 20.75
N THR A 5 -11.70 4.78 19.48
CA THR A 5 -10.32 4.75 19.04
C THR A 5 -9.98 6.06 18.33
N GLU A 6 -8.97 6.75 18.84
CA GLU A 6 -8.42 7.97 18.23
C GLU A 6 -7.15 7.62 17.44
N ALA A 7 -6.99 8.22 16.26
CA ALA A 7 -5.80 8.06 15.42
C ALA A 7 -5.25 9.44 15.07
N SER A 8 -3.92 9.58 15.09
CA SER A 8 -3.28 10.83 14.70
C SER A 8 -3.35 11.04 13.19
N ILE A 9 -3.68 12.26 12.79
CA ILE A 9 -3.68 12.69 11.39
C ILE A 9 -2.41 13.49 11.13
N LEU A 10 -1.76 13.20 10.01
CA LEU A 10 -0.56 13.86 9.53
C LEU A 10 -0.84 14.45 8.14
N PHE A 11 -0.37 15.68 7.91
CA PHE A 11 -0.39 16.29 6.59
C PHE A 11 1.00 16.25 5.99
N ILE A 12 1.12 15.68 4.80
CA ILE A 12 2.39 15.51 4.09
C ILE A 12 2.38 16.39 2.85
N PHE A 13 3.30 17.34 2.78
CA PHE A 13 3.50 18.18 1.60
C PHE A 13 4.33 17.43 0.55
N LYS A 14 3.83 17.36 -0.68
CA LYS A 14 4.54 16.73 -1.81
C LYS A 14 5.17 17.79 -2.73
N LYS A 15 6.13 17.35 -3.54
CA LYS A 15 6.87 18.20 -4.49
C LYS A 15 6.00 18.91 -5.53
N ASN A 16 4.80 18.39 -5.80
CA ASN A 16 3.81 18.99 -6.70
C ASN A 16 2.87 19.98 -5.97
N ASN A 17 3.29 20.51 -4.82
CA ASN A 17 2.54 21.43 -3.96
C ASN A 17 1.19 20.88 -3.44
N SER A 18 0.96 19.57 -3.55
CA SER A 18 -0.24 18.94 -3.00
C SER A 18 -0.04 18.52 -1.55
N LEU A 19 -1.11 18.66 -0.76
CA LEU A 19 -1.18 18.24 0.64
C LEU A 19 -1.88 16.88 0.72
N TYR A 20 -1.17 15.87 1.22
CA TYR A 20 -1.76 14.56 1.44
C TYR A 20 -2.19 14.39 2.89
N PHE A 21 -3.43 13.95 3.06
CA PHE A 21 -3.97 13.52 4.34
C PHE A 21 -3.51 12.09 4.63
N TYR A 22 -2.83 11.89 5.76
CA TYR A 22 -2.33 10.59 6.18
C TYR A 22 -2.82 10.25 7.58
N ILE A 23 -3.46 9.09 7.73
CA ILE A 23 -3.86 8.56 9.04
C ILE A 23 -2.73 7.67 9.56
N ASN A 24 -2.24 7.97 10.76
CA ASN A 24 -1.19 7.20 11.41
C ASN A 24 -1.75 5.92 12.05
N TYR A 25 -1.69 4.82 11.31
CA TYR A 25 -2.16 3.49 11.76
C TYR A 25 -1.14 2.72 12.62
N LYS A 26 -0.05 3.33 13.11
CA LYS A 26 1.01 2.59 13.81
C LYS A 26 0.50 1.81 15.02
N ASP A 27 -0.30 2.43 15.88
CA ASP A 27 -0.81 1.77 17.08
C ASP A 27 -1.90 0.76 16.74
N PHE A 28 -2.73 1.07 15.74
CA PHE A 28 -3.72 0.12 15.21
C PHE A 28 -3.06 -1.15 14.65
N ASN A 29 -1.97 -1.01 13.89
CA ASN A 29 -1.25 -2.13 13.27
C ASN A 29 -0.59 -3.07 14.29
N LYS A 30 -0.40 -2.66 15.55
CA LYS A 30 0.09 -3.54 16.63
C LYS A 30 -1.00 -4.47 17.16
N ILE A 31 -2.24 -4.00 17.15
CA ILE A 31 -3.41 -4.72 17.68
C ILE A 31 -3.99 -5.66 16.61
N PHE A 32 -3.83 -5.31 15.33
CA PHE A 32 -4.41 -6.05 14.22
C PHE A 32 -3.77 -7.43 14.00
N ILE A 33 -4.60 -8.47 13.87
CA ILE A 33 -4.14 -9.81 13.46
C ILE A 33 -3.77 -9.76 11.98
N LYS A 34 -2.48 -9.98 11.69
CA LYS A 34 -1.98 -9.96 10.31
C LYS A 34 -2.50 -11.19 9.55
N ASN A 35 -3.20 -10.93 8.45
CA ASN A 35 -3.56 -11.97 7.50
C ASN A 35 -2.40 -12.18 6.53
N TYR A 36 -1.61 -13.23 6.76
CA TYR A 36 -0.41 -13.51 5.97
C TYR A 36 -0.79 -14.19 4.66
N TYR A 37 -0.62 -13.45 3.56
CA TYR A 37 -0.67 -14.00 2.21
C TYR A 37 0.74 -14.18 1.67
N PHE A 38 0.98 -15.28 0.95
CA PHE A 38 2.24 -15.48 0.25
C PHE A 38 2.38 -14.46 -0.87
N LEU A 39 3.29 -13.50 -0.70
CA LEU A 39 3.81 -12.71 -1.82
C LEU A 39 5.07 -13.38 -2.35
N PHE A 40 5.09 -13.63 -3.65
CA PHE A 40 6.29 -14.10 -4.35
C PHE A 40 7.38 -13.03 -4.31
N LEU A 41 8.62 -13.47 -4.21
CA LEU A 41 9.75 -12.56 -4.27
C LEU A 41 9.87 -12.00 -5.70
N ILE A 42 10.27 -10.72 -5.83
CA ILE A 42 10.28 -10.04 -7.15
C ILE A 42 11.12 -10.81 -8.18
N SER A 43 12.27 -11.37 -7.79
CA SER A 43 13.10 -12.20 -8.67
C SER A 43 12.39 -13.48 -9.13
N GLU A 44 11.56 -14.11 -8.30
CA GLU A 44 10.79 -15.29 -8.70
C GLU A 44 9.74 -14.94 -9.76
N ILE A 45 9.08 -13.79 -9.59
CA ILE A 45 8.13 -13.26 -10.57
C ILE A 45 8.85 -12.95 -11.89
N LEU A 46 10.00 -12.27 -11.83
CA LEU A 46 10.78 -11.93 -13.02
C LEU A 46 11.30 -13.17 -13.74
N ASN A 47 11.81 -14.17 -13.01
CA ASN A 47 12.30 -15.42 -13.56
C ASN A 47 11.25 -16.14 -14.41
N ARG A 48 9.96 -16.08 -14.02
CA ARG A 48 8.86 -16.68 -14.78
C ARG A 48 8.63 -16.01 -16.14
N VAL A 49 8.98 -14.74 -16.29
CA VAL A 49 8.74 -13.96 -17.51
C VAL A 49 10.01 -13.64 -18.31
N LEU A 50 11.18 -14.11 -17.86
CA LEU A 50 12.48 -13.83 -18.51
C LEU A 50 12.54 -14.23 -19.99
N LYS A 51 11.79 -15.26 -20.41
CA LYS A 51 11.77 -15.74 -21.80
C LYS A 51 10.61 -15.18 -22.62
N SER A 52 9.79 -14.30 -22.04
CA SER A 52 8.67 -13.68 -22.74
C SER A 52 9.18 -12.63 -23.72
N ILE A 53 8.62 -12.61 -24.92
CA ILE A 53 9.01 -11.67 -26.00
C ILE A 53 8.18 -10.38 -25.93
N TYR A 54 6.93 -10.49 -25.48
CA TYR A 54 5.99 -9.37 -25.35
C TYR A 54 5.52 -9.25 -23.91
N PHE A 55 5.42 -8.00 -23.43
CA PHE A 55 4.98 -7.68 -22.08
C PHE A 55 3.85 -6.65 -22.14
N LEU A 56 2.83 -6.84 -21.30
CA LEU A 56 1.77 -5.86 -21.08
C LEU A 56 1.78 -5.47 -19.60
N LYS A 57 1.91 -4.17 -19.34
CA LYS A 57 1.83 -3.61 -17.99
C LYS A 57 0.52 -2.85 -17.84
N ILE A 58 -0.35 -3.35 -16.96
CA ILE A 58 -1.60 -2.70 -16.59
C ILE A 58 -1.37 -1.97 -15.26
N ASN A 59 -1.79 -0.72 -15.19
CA ASN A 59 -1.74 0.07 -13.95
C ASN A 59 -3.16 0.35 -13.46
N ILE A 60 -3.54 -0.26 -12.34
CA ILE A 60 -4.84 -0.01 -11.70
C ILE A 60 -4.69 1.21 -10.80
N LYS A 61 -5.49 2.26 -11.06
CA LYS A 61 -5.57 3.44 -10.19
C LYS A 61 -6.59 3.17 -9.08
N ASN A 62 -6.36 3.75 -7.91
CA ASN A 62 -7.27 3.66 -6.75
C ASN A 62 -7.55 2.22 -6.27
N ILE A 63 -6.51 1.39 -6.15
CA ILE A 63 -6.67 0.01 -5.65
C ILE A 63 -7.16 -0.01 -4.17
N TYR A 64 -6.79 1.01 -3.40
CA TYR A 64 -7.05 1.10 -1.96
C TYR A 64 -8.09 2.16 -1.58
N TYR A 65 -8.50 3.00 -2.54
CA TYR A 65 -9.43 4.11 -2.35
C TYR A 65 -10.72 3.80 -3.09
#